data_AF-A0A9P1G824-F1
#
_entry.id   AF-A0A9P1G824-F1
#
_cell.length_a   1.000
_cell.length_b   1.000
_cell.length_c   1.000
_cell.angle_alpha   90.00
_cell.angle_beta   90.00
_cell.angle_gamma   90.00
#
_symmetry.space_group_name_H-M   'P 1'
#
loop_
_entity.id
_entity.type
_entity.pdbx_description
1 polymer ?
#
loop_
_entity_poly.entity_id
_entity_poly.type
_entity_poly.pdbx_seq_one_letter_code
_entity_poly.pdbx_strand_id
1 'polypeptide(L)'
;ELTKLSTGSTLICAMESEILLGCALTSSVGFLLFAPLNQHRRWRQGAGKDDPRDFFLDTALVKIENTELGPFLISMTLQGLLYPSAIFLAWGNWSETTPFLDTKGSVFKAGDPFGVRVFLYAFFGYLMNDLPLCWSNPLFRLHHLVCLVGIMMTLLTPECGVPFTTGIFWMEIGSLLYNAWLIDETMQNLRRHFPWWPTSQKAINVAYKVGMTASNVVGTYRMLQMVLVNFTDHLGFSIFFFVTGAPLLIFRQKEVHTAEKPASGVPEKTA
;
A
#
# COMPACT_ATOMS: atom_id res chain seq x y z
N GLU A 1 -22.64 14.24 31.84
CA GLU A 1 -22.93 13.68 30.50
C GLU A 1 -22.76 14.69 29.36
N LEU A 2 -23.15 15.95 29.51
CA LEU A 2 -22.96 17.01 28.49
C LEU A 2 -21.49 17.25 28.05
N THR A 3 -20.51 17.07 28.93
CA THR A 3 -19.08 17.17 28.61
C THR A 3 -18.55 16.05 27.72
N LYS A 4 -19.21 14.88 27.68
CA LYS A 4 -18.86 13.78 26.76
C LYS A 4 -19.38 14.01 25.33
N LEU A 5 -20.48 14.75 25.18
CA LEU A 5 -21.04 15.11 23.87
C LEU A 5 -20.21 16.19 23.16
N SER A 6 -19.73 17.19 23.90
CA SER A 6 -18.88 18.26 23.37
C SER A 6 -17.48 17.78 22.94
N THR A 7 -16.96 16.71 23.54
CA THR A 7 -15.68 16.12 23.15
C THR A 7 -15.80 15.28 21.88
N GLY A 8 -16.95 14.62 21.66
CA GLY A 8 -17.23 13.86 20.44
C GLY A 8 -17.31 14.71 19.18
N SER A 9 -17.96 15.89 19.22
CA SER A 9 -18.10 16.75 18.04
C SER A 9 -16.76 17.36 17.58
N THR A 10 -15.89 17.73 18.52
CA THR A 10 -14.59 18.32 18.22
C THR A 10 -13.61 17.28 17.67
N LEU A 11 -13.69 16.04 18.16
CA LEU A 11 -12.90 14.92 17.66
C LEU A 11 -13.28 14.57 16.20
N ILE A 12 -14.58 14.62 15.88
CA ILE A 12 -15.07 14.37 14.50
C ILE A 12 -14.55 15.43 13.54
N CYS A 13 -14.63 16.73 13.87
CA CYS A 13 -14.09 17.79 13.01
C CYS A 13 -12.55 17.73 12.86
N ALA A 14 -11.82 17.36 13.93
CA ALA A 14 -10.36 17.20 13.84
C ALA A 14 -9.98 16.04 12.91
N MET A 15 -10.64 14.88 13.04
CA MET A 15 -10.46 13.73 12.16
C MET A 15 -10.79 14.08 10.71
N GLU A 16 -11.85 14.85 10.45
CA GLU A 16 -12.21 15.31 9.11
C GLU A 16 -11.09 16.12 8.46
N SER A 17 -10.51 17.10 9.18
CA SER A 17 -9.42 17.92 8.64
C SER A 17 -8.12 17.13 8.37
N GLU A 18 -7.78 16.17 9.23
CA GLU A 18 -6.58 15.34 9.06
C GLU A 18 -6.74 14.30 7.96
N ILE A 19 -7.92 13.67 7.84
CA ILE A 19 -8.28 12.80 6.71
C ILE A 19 -8.13 13.61 5.41
N LEU A 20 -8.70 14.82 5.39
CA LEU A 20 -8.67 15.67 4.20
C LEU A 20 -7.24 16.09 3.85
N LEU A 21 -6.41 16.42 4.85
CA LEU A 21 -5.00 16.75 4.65
C LEU A 21 -4.16 15.54 4.20
N GLY A 22 -4.35 14.37 4.80
CA GLY A 22 -3.66 13.14 4.43
C GLY A 22 -4.04 12.68 3.03
N CYS A 23 -5.34 12.62 2.74
CA CYS A 23 -5.87 12.35 1.41
C CYS A 23 -5.38 13.38 0.39
N ALA A 24 -5.37 14.67 0.73
CA ALA A 24 -4.85 15.73 -0.13
C ALA A 24 -3.34 15.60 -0.36
N LEU A 25 -2.54 15.25 0.65
CA LEU A 25 -1.10 15.03 0.53
C LEU A 25 -0.80 13.86 -0.40
N THR A 26 -1.43 12.69 -0.20
CA THR A 26 -1.21 11.56 -1.10
C THR A 26 -1.80 11.75 -2.48
N SER A 27 -2.95 12.42 -2.61
CA SER A 27 -3.50 12.81 -3.90
C SER A 27 -2.61 13.84 -4.59
N SER A 28 -1.97 14.74 -3.85
CA SER A 28 -1.03 15.73 -4.37
C SER A 28 0.30 15.09 -4.75
N VAL A 29 0.83 14.14 -3.98
CA VAL A 29 2.02 13.36 -4.36
C VAL A 29 1.72 12.53 -5.60
N GLY A 30 0.59 11.84 -5.65
CA GLY A 30 0.11 11.16 -6.85
C GLY A 30 0.00 12.13 -8.02
N PHE A 31 -0.72 13.24 -7.86
CA PHE A 31 -0.86 14.26 -8.90
C PHE A 31 0.48 14.85 -9.35
N LEU A 32 1.41 15.18 -8.45
CA LEU A 32 2.73 15.71 -8.79
C LEU A 32 3.59 14.70 -9.53
N LEU A 33 3.41 13.40 -9.28
CA LEU A 33 4.11 12.33 -9.97
C LEU A 33 3.45 11.96 -11.31
N PHE A 34 2.12 12.05 -11.41
CA PHE A 34 1.33 11.69 -12.59
C PHE A 34 1.06 12.86 -13.55
N ALA A 35 1.04 14.10 -13.09
CA ALA A 35 0.79 15.28 -13.94
C ALA A 35 1.89 15.45 -15.00
N PRO A 36 3.19 15.31 -14.69
CA PRO A 36 4.25 15.31 -15.70
C PRO A 36 4.07 14.19 -16.73
N LEU A 37 3.68 12.98 -16.30
CA LEU A 37 3.45 11.83 -17.17
C LEU A 37 2.26 12.05 -18.11
N ASN A 38 1.14 12.56 -17.59
CA ASN A 38 -0.04 12.86 -18.38
C ASN A 38 0.19 14.02 -19.35
N GLN A 39 0.92 15.05 -18.93
CA GLN A 39 1.30 16.17 -19.80
C GLN A 39 2.24 15.69 -20.91
N HIS A 40 3.22 14.86 -20.58
CA HIS A 40 4.13 14.24 -21.55
C HIS A 40 3.39 13.37 -22.56
N ARG A 41 2.45 12.54 -22.10
CA ARG A 41 1.62 11.70 -22.96
C ARG A 41 0.81 12.54 -23.97
N ARG A 42 0.20 13.64 -23.52
CA ARG A 42 -0.53 14.57 -24.41
C ARG A 42 0.40 15.23 -25.42
N TRP A 43 1.60 15.63 -24.97
CA TRP A 43 2.61 16.20 -25.86
C TRP A 43 3.06 15.21 -26.93
N ARG A 44 3.40 13.96 -26.57
CA ARG A 44 3.73 12.85 -27.48
C ARG A 44 2.63 12.50 -28.49
N GLN A 45 1.36 12.71 -28.14
CA GLN A 45 0.24 12.49 -29.07
C GLN A 45 0.12 13.61 -30.13
N GLY A 46 0.69 14.79 -29.87
CA GLY A 46 0.67 15.94 -30.79
C GLY A 46 2.02 16.27 -31.45
N ALA A 47 3.13 15.91 -30.83
CA ALA A 47 4.49 16.14 -31.32
C ALA A 47 5.09 14.80 -31.81
N GLY A 48 5.61 14.77 -33.03
CA GLY A 48 6.26 13.60 -33.62
C GLY A 48 7.33 12.97 -32.71
N LYS A 49 7.59 11.67 -32.89
CA LYS A 49 8.22 10.75 -31.92
C LYS A 49 9.70 10.99 -31.56
N ASP A 50 10.35 12.06 -32.02
CA ASP A 50 11.80 12.05 -32.22
C ASP A 50 12.64 12.94 -31.27
N ASP A 51 12.11 13.42 -30.14
CA ASP A 51 12.98 14.12 -29.16
C ASP A 51 13.62 13.15 -28.15
N PRO A 52 14.96 12.98 -28.16
CA PRO A 52 15.68 12.11 -27.23
C PRO A 52 15.77 12.65 -25.79
N ARG A 53 15.26 13.84 -25.49
CA ARG A 53 15.39 14.47 -24.16
C ARG A 53 14.47 13.90 -23.08
N ASP A 54 13.46 13.10 -23.43
CA ASP A 54 12.42 12.67 -22.48
C ASP A 54 12.50 11.20 -22.05
N PHE A 55 13.72 10.65 -22.01
CA PHE A 55 13.96 9.24 -21.65
C PHE A 55 13.24 8.80 -20.37
N PHE A 56 13.22 9.62 -19.31
CA PHE A 56 12.59 9.29 -18.04
C PHE A 56 11.06 9.18 -18.16
N LEU A 57 10.44 10.12 -18.85
CA LEU A 57 8.98 10.14 -19.04
C LEU A 57 8.54 9.03 -20.00
N ASP A 58 9.33 8.75 -21.04
CA ASP A 58 9.07 7.64 -21.95
C ASP A 58 9.22 6.28 -21.27
N THR A 59 10.19 6.15 -20.37
CA THR A 59 10.39 4.94 -19.56
C THR A 59 9.19 4.69 -18.65
N ALA A 60 8.66 5.72 -18.01
CA ALA A 60 7.51 5.59 -17.13
C ALA A 60 6.22 5.20 -17.88
N LEU A 61 6.15 5.41 -19.20
CA LEU A 61 5.05 5.01 -20.07
C LEU A 61 5.20 3.58 -20.64
N VAL A 62 6.30 2.87 -20.36
CA VAL A 62 6.47 1.46 -20.76
C VAL A 62 5.37 0.62 -20.12
N LYS A 63 4.67 -0.20 -20.92
CA LYS A 63 3.56 -1.03 -20.44
C LYS A 63 4.01 -2.41 -20.00
N ILE A 64 3.52 -2.84 -18.84
CA ILE A 64 3.66 -4.17 -18.24
C ILE A 64 2.23 -4.65 -17.94
N GLU A 65 1.81 -5.75 -18.56
CA GLU A 65 0.44 -6.29 -18.42
C GLU A 65 -0.68 -5.23 -18.66
N ASN A 66 -0.49 -4.35 -19.65
CA ASN A 66 -1.39 -3.22 -19.97
C ASN A 66 -1.37 -2.05 -18.96
N THR A 67 -0.56 -2.11 -17.91
CA THR A 67 -0.36 -1.03 -16.93
C THR A 67 0.97 -0.33 -17.18
N GLU A 68 1.04 0.99 -17.05
CA GLU A 68 2.28 1.74 -17.22
C GLU A 68 3.28 1.47 -16.07
N LEU A 69 4.59 1.56 -16.33
CA LEU A 69 5.66 1.32 -15.35
C LEU A 69 5.64 2.35 -14.21
N GLY A 70 5.26 3.60 -14.51
CA GLY A 70 5.18 4.70 -13.54
C GLY A 70 4.40 4.36 -12.26
N PRO A 71 3.13 3.90 -12.36
CA PRO A 71 2.35 3.41 -11.22
C PRO A 71 3.10 2.43 -10.29
N PHE A 72 3.80 1.44 -10.85
CA PHE A 72 4.58 0.48 -10.06
C PHE A 72 5.70 1.17 -9.27
N LEU A 73 6.47 2.06 -9.92
CA LEU A 73 7.57 2.78 -9.27
C LEU A 73 7.07 3.71 -8.15
N ILE A 74 5.93 4.36 -8.35
CA ILE A 74 5.29 5.21 -7.33
C ILE A 74 4.85 4.37 -6.14
N SER A 75 4.15 3.26 -6.40
CA SER A 75 3.73 2.30 -5.37
C SER A 75 4.92 1.82 -4.53
N MET A 76 6.00 1.38 -5.20
CA MET A 76 7.22 0.95 -4.53
C MET A 76 7.88 2.06 -3.69
N THR A 77 7.80 3.32 -4.14
CA THR A 77 8.34 4.47 -3.39
C THR A 77 7.52 4.71 -2.11
N LEU A 78 6.19 4.66 -2.20
CA LEU A 78 5.30 4.79 -1.03
C LEU A 78 5.55 3.66 -0.03
N GLN A 79 5.61 2.42 -0.52
CA GLN A 79 5.86 1.22 0.28
C GLN A 79 7.27 1.18 0.90
N GLY A 80 8.28 1.68 0.19
CA GLY A 80 9.67 1.64 0.63
C GLY A 80 10.09 2.80 1.55
N LEU A 81 9.41 3.96 1.46
CA LEU A 81 9.82 5.18 2.18
C LEU A 81 8.74 5.69 3.13
N LEU A 82 7.53 5.95 2.61
CA LEU A 82 6.48 6.62 3.38
C LEU A 82 5.89 5.69 4.44
N TYR A 83 5.58 4.45 4.05
CA TYR A 83 4.94 3.48 4.94
C TYR A 83 5.83 3.09 6.15
N PRO A 84 7.12 2.75 5.98
CA PRO A 84 8.01 2.51 7.11
C PRO A 84 8.10 3.72 8.03
N SER A 85 8.25 4.93 7.46
CA SER A 85 8.37 6.16 8.26
C SER A 85 7.13 6.40 9.13
N ALA A 86 5.93 6.23 8.57
CA ALA A 86 4.68 6.38 9.31
C ALA A 86 4.52 5.31 10.41
N ILE A 87 4.93 4.07 10.14
CA ILE A 87 4.92 2.98 11.12
C ILE A 87 5.95 3.18 12.22
N PHE A 88 7.16 3.66 11.91
CA PHE A 88 8.16 3.98 12.93
C PHE A 88 7.71 5.11 13.84
N LEU A 89 7.04 6.14 13.30
CA LEU A 89 6.42 7.19 14.10
C LEU A 89 5.30 6.65 15.00
N ALA A 90 4.46 5.75 14.46
CA ALA A 90 3.42 5.07 15.25
C ALA A 90 4.02 4.20 16.37
N TRP A 91 5.11 3.49 16.07
CA TRP A 91 5.78 2.60 17.01
C TRP A 91 6.51 3.36 18.12
N GLY A 92 7.20 4.45 17.78
CA GLY A 92 7.88 5.30 18.75
C GLY A 92 6.91 5.79 19.83
N ASN A 93 5.76 6.31 19.42
CA ASN A 93 4.71 6.77 20.33
C ASN A 93 4.06 5.63 21.15
N TRP A 94 3.98 4.41 20.59
CA TRP A 94 3.36 3.28 21.28
C TRP A 94 4.29 2.63 22.33
N SER A 95 5.57 2.48 22.01
CA SER A 95 6.53 1.75 22.86
C SER A 95 6.74 2.36 24.24
N GLU A 96 6.46 3.66 24.40
CA GLU A 96 6.66 4.38 25.66
C GLU A 96 5.60 4.07 26.73
N THR A 97 4.51 3.36 26.41
CA THR A 97 3.30 3.48 27.23
C THR A 97 2.44 2.24 27.51
N THR A 98 2.68 1.07 26.92
CA THR A 98 1.87 -0.12 27.26
C THR A 98 2.64 -1.44 27.13
N PRO A 99 2.56 -2.36 28.13
CA PRO A 99 3.05 -3.72 27.98
C PRO A 99 2.24 -4.44 26.90
N PHE A 100 2.96 -5.18 26.05
CA PHE A 100 2.63 -5.64 24.69
C PHE A 100 1.27 -6.36 24.49
N LEU A 101 0.55 -6.73 25.55
CA LEU A 101 -0.63 -7.61 25.48
C LEU A 101 -1.71 -7.37 26.56
N ASP A 102 -1.51 -6.49 27.54
CA ASP A 102 -2.27 -6.60 28.82
C ASP A 102 -3.41 -5.59 29.03
N THR A 103 -3.58 -4.61 28.14
CA THR A 103 -4.69 -3.66 28.24
C THR A 103 -5.69 -3.86 27.12
N LYS A 104 -6.75 -4.63 27.43
CA LYS A 104 -8.01 -4.53 26.69
C LYS A 104 -8.41 -3.05 26.58
N GLY A 105 -8.58 -2.56 25.37
CA GLY A 105 -9.20 -1.26 25.12
C GLY A 105 -8.38 -0.02 25.47
N SER A 106 -7.03 -0.03 25.37
CA SER A 106 -6.32 1.27 25.42
C SER A 106 -5.14 1.40 24.46
N VAL A 107 -5.44 1.68 23.19
CA VAL A 107 -4.50 2.40 22.32
C VAL A 107 -4.54 3.91 22.60
N PHE A 108 -5.56 4.39 23.32
CA PHE A 108 -5.76 5.82 23.59
C PHE A 108 -5.29 6.34 24.95
N LYS A 109 -4.76 5.49 25.84
CA LYS A 109 -4.22 5.97 27.12
C LYS A 109 -2.84 6.59 27.00
N ALA A 110 -2.31 6.67 25.78
CA ALA A 110 -0.97 7.14 25.56
C ALA A 110 -0.75 7.70 24.16
N GLY A 111 -0.63 9.02 24.10
CA GLY A 111 -0.16 9.71 22.90
C GLY A 111 -1.16 9.69 21.76
N ASP A 112 -1.03 10.70 20.92
CA ASP A 112 -1.78 10.82 19.69
C ASP A 112 -1.34 9.73 18.68
N PRO A 113 -2.24 8.88 18.12
CA PRO A 113 -1.86 7.87 17.12
C PRO A 113 -1.61 8.48 15.72
N PHE A 114 -0.97 9.65 15.67
CA PHE A 114 -0.68 10.42 14.47
C PHE A 114 -0.01 9.57 13.38
N GLY A 115 1.01 8.77 13.74
CA GLY A 115 1.71 7.91 12.78
C GLY A 115 0.80 6.85 12.13
N VAL A 116 -0.14 6.27 12.89
CA VAL A 116 -1.14 5.31 12.38
C VAL A 116 -2.08 6.01 11.40
N ARG A 117 -2.56 7.20 11.76
CA ARG A 117 -3.45 7.98 10.90
C ARG A 117 -2.76 8.40 9.61
N VAL A 118 -1.53 8.91 9.69
CA VAL A 118 -0.72 9.24 8.52
C VAL A 118 -0.54 8.02 7.61
N PHE A 119 -0.22 6.84 8.16
CA PHE A 119 -0.11 5.61 7.40
C PHE A 119 -1.44 5.26 6.70
N LEU A 120 -2.55 5.25 7.45
CA LEU A 120 -3.86 4.85 6.92
C LEU A 120 -4.37 5.83 5.86
N TYR A 121 -4.14 7.14 6.02
CA TYR A 121 -4.48 8.13 5.01
C TYR A 121 -3.62 7.99 3.77
N ALA A 122 -2.32 7.72 3.95
CA ALA A 122 -1.44 7.52 2.82
C ALA A 122 -1.79 6.26 2.03
N PHE A 123 -2.15 5.19 2.73
CA PHE A 123 -2.61 3.94 2.15
C PHE A 123 -3.97 4.14 1.44
N PHE A 124 -4.90 4.86 2.06
CA PHE A 124 -6.18 5.22 1.45
C PHE A 124 -6.02 6.01 0.15
N GLY A 125 -5.22 7.09 0.17
CA GLY A 125 -5.03 7.93 -1.00
C GLY A 125 -4.39 7.18 -2.17
N TYR A 126 -3.46 6.27 -1.87
CA TYR A 126 -2.87 5.38 -2.87
C TYR A 126 -3.93 4.43 -3.48
N LEU A 127 -4.73 3.75 -2.66
CA LEU A 127 -5.80 2.86 -3.14
C LEU A 127 -6.81 3.59 -4.03
N MET A 128 -7.15 4.83 -3.69
CA MET A 128 -8.07 5.65 -4.47
C MET A 128 -7.46 6.10 -5.81
N ASN A 129 -6.16 6.34 -5.86
CA ASN A 129 -5.46 6.72 -7.09
C ASN A 129 -5.31 5.55 -8.07
N ASP A 130 -5.17 4.33 -7.56
CA ASP A 130 -5.06 3.11 -8.38
C ASP A 130 -6.43 2.59 -8.87
N LEU A 131 -7.52 2.94 -8.17
CA LEU A 131 -8.87 2.44 -8.47
C LEU A 131 -9.33 2.69 -9.93
N PRO A 132 -9.10 3.87 -10.55
CA PRO A 132 -9.44 4.10 -11.95
C PRO A 132 -8.63 3.23 -12.92
N LEU A 133 -7.37 2.92 -12.60
CA LEU A 133 -6.49 2.10 -13.43
C LEU A 133 -6.91 0.63 -13.42
N CYS A 134 -7.44 0.17 -12.30
CA CYS A 134 -7.83 -1.22 -12.08
C CYS A 134 -9.34 -1.48 -12.22
N TRP A 135 -10.12 -0.47 -12.65
CA TRP A 135 -11.60 -0.54 -12.66
C TRP A 135 -12.16 -1.68 -13.51
N SER A 136 -11.46 -2.08 -14.55
CA SER A 136 -11.85 -3.19 -15.44
C SER A 136 -11.73 -4.56 -14.76
N ASN A 137 -10.92 -4.71 -13.72
CA ASN A 137 -10.70 -5.98 -13.04
C ASN A 137 -11.56 -6.09 -11.76
N PRO A 138 -12.55 -7.01 -11.71
CA PRO A 138 -13.44 -7.15 -10.57
C PRO A 138 -12.74 -7.58 -9.27
N LEU A 139 -11.66 -8.37 -9.36
CA LEU A 139 -10.90 -8.81 -8.18
C LEU A 139 -10.14 -7.64 -7.55
N PHE A 140 -9.54 -6.77 -8.37
CA PHE A 140 -8.90 -5.55 -7.87
C PHE A 140 -9.92 -4.61 -7.22
N ARG A 141 -11.09 -4.41 -7.84
CA ARG A 141 -12.16 -3.60 -7.22
C ARG A 141 -12.60 -4.16 -5.87
N LEU A 142 -12.76 -5.48 -5.77
CA LEU A 142 -13.10 -6.14 -4.51
C LEU A 142 -11.97 -5.96 -3.47
N HIS A 143 -10.71 -6.12 -3.86
CA HIS A 143 -9.56 -5.89 -2.99
C HIS A 143 -9.54 -4.45 -2.45
N HIS A 144 -9.67 -3.45 -3.32
CA HIS A 144 -9.67 -2.04 -2.91
C HIS A 144 -10.85 -1.72 -2.01
N LEU A 145 -12.05 -2.25 -2.30
CA LEU A 145 -13.23 -2.08 -1.44
C LEU A 145 -13.01 -2.69 -0.06
N VAL A 146 -12.45 -3.90 0.01
CA VAL A 146 -12.12 -4.55 1.29
C VAL A 146 -11.05 -3.75 2.04
N CYS A 147 -9.99 -3.30 1.38
CA CYS A 147 -8.97 -2.46 2.01
C CYS A 147 -9.57 -1.13 2.53
N LEU A 148 -10.46 -0.49 1.77
CA LEU A 148 -11.17 0.72 2.17
C LEU A 148 -12.00 0.50 3.44
N VAL A 149 -12.83 -0.56 3.46
CA VAL A 149 -13.63 -0.92 4.63
C VAL A 149 -12.72 -1.26 5.81
N GLY A 150 -11.62 -1.98 5.59
CA GLY A 150 -10.63 -2.30 6.63
C GLY A 150 -10.02 -1.04 7.25
N ILE A 151 -9.63 -0.06 6.43
CA ILE A 151 -9.11 1.24 6.89
C ILE A 151 -10.16 1.97 7.72
N MET A 152 -11.41 2.07 7.22
CA MET A 152 -12.49 2.74 7.94
C MET A 152 -12.78 2.07 9.28
N MET A 153 -12.85 0.74 9.32
CA MET A 153 -13.02 -0.01 10.56
C MET A 153 -11.86 0.22 11.54
N THR A 154 -10.64 0.33 11.04
CA THR A 154 -9.44 0.62 11.86
C THR A 154 -9.48 2.03 12.45
N LEU A 155 -9.92 3.03 11.66
CA LEU A 155 -10.09 4.40 12.11
C LEU A 155 -11.24 4.53 13.13
N LEU A 156 -12.30 3.73 12.99
CA LEU A 156 -13.43 3.69 13.91
C LEU A 156 -13.15 2.85 15.17
N THR A 157 -12.13 1.98 15.13
CA THR A 157 -11.78 1.11 16.25
C THR A 157 -10.29 1.24 16.62
N PRO A 158 -9.84 2.38 17.17
CA PRO A 158 -8.40 2.66 17.23
C PRO A 158 -7.66 1.84 18.28
N GLU A 159 -8.39 1.24 19.24
CA GLU A 159 -7.91 0.19 20.15
C GLU A 159 -7.33 -1.03 19.42
N CYS A 160 -7.70 -1.19 18.15
CA CYS A 160 -7.28 -2.26 17.27
C CYS A 160 -6.24 -1.79 16.24
N GLY A 161 -5.94 -0.48 16.24
CA GLY A 161 -5.27 0.23 15.17
C GLY A 161 -3.87 -0.31 14.90
N VAL A 162 -3.00 -0.36 15.90
CA VAL A 162 -1.58 -0.57 15.62
C VAL A 162 -1.21 -2.02 15.26
N PRO A 163 -1.69 -3.10 15.92
CA PRO A 163 -1.43 -4.46 15.44
C PRO A 163 -2.03 -4.69 14.04
N PHE A 164 -3.20 -4.13 13.75
CA PHE A 164 -3.80 -4.25 12.43
C PHE A 164 -3.00 -3.48 11.37
N THR A 165 -2.65 -2.22 11.65
CA THR A 165 -1.85 -1.37 10.77
C THR A 165 -0.44 -1.93 10.55
N THR A 166 0.20 -2.50 11.56
CA THR A 166 1.46 -3.24 11.37
C THR A 166 1.25 -4.50 10.52
N GLY A 167 0.11 -5.18 10.66
CA GLY A 167 -0.29 -6.25 9.76
C GLY A 167 -0.39 -5.79 8.30
N ILE A 168 -1.05 -4.65 8.04
CA ILE A 168 -1.14 -4.04 6.70
C ILE A 168 0.26 -3.72 6.19
N PHE A 169 1.09 -3.07 7.00
CA PHE A 169 2.45 -2.72 6.64
C PHE A 169 3.27 -3.95 6.22
N TRP A 170 3.20 -5.04 6.99
CA TRP A 170 3.86 -6.28 6.60
C TRP A 170 3.36 -6.78 5.26
N MET A 171 2.04 -6.80 5.03
CA MET A 171 1.49 -7.17 3.74
C MET A 171 2.01 -6.26 2.61
N GLU A 172 2.15 -4.96 2.83
CA GLU A 172 2.68 -4.02 1.84
C GLU A 172 4.16 -4.26 1.50
N ILE A 173 4.97 -4.79 2.42
CA ILE A 173 6.33 -5.27 2.09
C ILE A 173 6.26 -6.41 1.06
N GLY A 174 5.28 -7.30 1.18
CA GLY A 174 5.03 -8.32 0.15
C GLY A 174 4.66 -7.71 -1.20
N SER A 175 3.79 -6.70 -1.19
CA SER A 175 3.35 -5.98 -2.40
C SER A 175 4.52 -5.25 -3.07
N LEU A 176 5.43 -4.67 -2.30
CA LEU A 176 6.69 -4.07 -2.78
C LEU A 176 7.54 -5.09 -3.55
N LEU A 177 7.69 -6.28 -3.00
CA LEU A 177 8.48 -7.36 -3.62
C LEU A 177 7.79 -7.93 -4.85
N TYR A 178 6.46 -8.00 -4.84
CA TYR A 178 5.66 -8.35 -6.02
C TYR A 178 5.82 -7.33 -7.14
N ASN A 179 5.70 -6.04 -6.83
CA ASN A 179 5.92 -4.96 -7.79
C ASN A 179 7.33 -5.02 -8.37
N ALA A 180 8.35 -5.21 -7.53
CA ALA A 180 9.73 -5.38 -7.99
C ALA A 180 9.89 -6.59 -8.93
N TRP A 181 9.22 -7.70 -8.63
CA TRP A 181 9.25 -8.91 -9.45
C TRP A 181 8.55 -8.74 -10.80
N LEU A 182 7.41 -8.04 -10.85
CA LEU A 182 6.68 -7.73 -12.08
C LEU A 182 7.52 -6.85 -13.04
N ILE A 183 8.20 -5.85 -12.49
CA ILE A 183 8.95 -4.89 -13.32
C ILE A 183 10.39 -5.32 -13.61
N ASP A 184 10.86 -6.42 -13.04
CA ASP A 184 12.27 -6.84 -13.11
C ASP A 184 12.79 -6.92 -14.53
N GLU A 185 12.09 -7.57 -15.46
CA GLU A 185 12.55 -7.71 -16.84
C GLU A 185 12.72 -6.35 -17.53
N THR A 186 11.73 -5.46 -17.37
CA THR A 186 11.80 -4.08 -17.86
C THR A 186 12.97 -3.33 -17.25
N MET A 187 13.21 -3.47 -15.95
CA MET A 187 14.31 -2.82 -15.25
C MET A 187 15.68 -3.38 -15.65
N GLN A 188 15.80 -4.68 -15.96
CA GLN A 188 17.03 -5.25 -16.54
C GLN A 188 17.34 -4.63 -17.91
N ASN A 189 16.32 -4.44 -18.76
CA ASN A 189 16.49 -3.81 -20.07
C ASN A 189 16.91 -2.34 -19.95
N LEU A 190 16.51 -1.68 -18.86
CA LEU A 190 16.81 -0.27 -18.58
C LEU A 190 18.02 -0.09 -17.63
N ARG A 191 18.75 -1.17 -17.33
CA ARG A 191 19.83 -1.19 -16.33
C ARG A 191 20.89 -0.10 -16.51
N ARG A 192 21.18 0.31 -17.74
CA ARG A 192 22.12 1.43 -18.00
C ARG A 192 21.72 2.72 -17.29
N HIS A 193 20.41 2.94 -17.12
CA HIS A 193 19.84 4.11 -16.45
C HIS A 193 19.52 3.84 -14.98
N PHE A 194 19.28 2.58 -14.62
CA PHE A 194 19.05 2.13 -13.25
C PHE A 194 20.14 1.13 -12.81
N PRO A 195 21.40 1.58 -12.65
CA PRO A 195 22.52 0.67 -12.36
C PRO A 195 22.40 -0.02 -11.00
N TRP A 196 21.59 0.56 -10.09
CA TRP A 196 21.28 0.02 -8.77
C TRP A 196 20.30 -1.16 -8.79
N TRP A 197 19.64 -1.44 -9.93
CA TRP A 197 18.75 -2.61 -10.02
C TRP A 197 19.56 -3.92 -9.92
N PRO A 198 19.11 -4.93 -9.15
CA PRO A 198 19.85 -6.20 -8.99
C PRO A 198 20.17 -6.85 -10.34
N THR A 199 21.35 -7.46 -10.50
CA THR A 199 21.72 -8.23 -11.72
C THR A 199 21.01 -9.56 -11.83
N SER A 200 20.73 -10.17 -10.69
CA SER A 200 20.24 -11.53 -10.63
C SER A 200 18.72 -11.55 -10.63
N GLN A 201 18.11 -11.93 -11.77
CA GLN A 201 16.68 -12.23 -11.84
C GLN A 201 16.27 -13.32 -10.83
N LYS A 202 17.17 -14.27 -10.57
CA LYS A 202 16.96 -15.32 -9.56
C LYS A 202 16.83 -14.73 -8.15
N ALA A 203 17.63 -13.71 -7.82
CA ALA A 203 17.55 -13.06 -6.52
C ALA A 203 16.20 -12.36 -6.33
N ILE A 204 15.69 -11.66 -7.34
CA ILE A 204 14.38 -10.99 -7.27
C ILE A 204 13.25 -12.02 -7.18
N ASN A 205 13.32 -13.12 -7.93
CA ASN A 205 12.33 -14.19 -7.84
C ASN A 205 12.29 -14.86 -6.46
N VAL A 206 13.45 -15.14 -5.87
CA VAL A 206 13.54 -15.67 -4.51
C VAL A 206 13.03 -14.66 -3.49
N ALA A 207 13.44 -13.39 -3.61
CA ALA A 207 12.98 -12.32 -2.73
C ALA A 207 11.46 -12.18 -2.77
N TYR A 208 10.84 -12.20 -3.95
CA TYR A 208 9.39 -12.22 -4.10
C TYR A 208 8.76 -13.44 -3.42
N LYS A 209 9.15 -14.67 -3.77
CA LYS A 209 8.48 -15.86 -3.23
C LYS A 209 8.60 -15.97 -1.72
N VAL A 210 9.81 -15.76 -1.19
CA VAL A 210 10.08 -15.85 0.25
C VAL A 210 9.48 -14.66 0.98
N GLY A 211 9.71 -13.45 0.51
CA GLY A 211 9.27 -12.24 1.19
C GLY A 211 7.75 -12.03 1.13
N MET A 212 7.10 -12.36 0.00
CA MET A 212 5.63 -12.36 -0.09
C MET A 212 5.02 -13.39 0.86
N THR A 213 5.57 -14.61 0.91
CA THR A 213 5.09 -15.63 1.85
C THR A 213 5.30 -15.19 3.31
N ALA A 214 6.49 -14.70 3.65
CA ALA A 214 6.79 -14.19 4.99
C ALA A 214 5.87 -13.01 5.36
N SER A 215 5.62 -12.09 4.41
CA SER A 215 4.72 -10.96 4.60
C SER A 215 3.28 -11.40 4.89
N ASN A 216 2.80 -12.42 4.19
CA ASN A 216 1.47 -12.99 4.39
C ASN A 216 1.37 -13.63 5.77
N VAL A 217 2.37 -14.43 6.16
CA VAL A 217 2.40 -15.09 7.48
C VAL A 217 2.42 -14.07 8.61
N VAL A 218 3.36 -13.11 8.57
CA VAL A 218 3.50 -12.10 9.64
C VAL A 218 2.30 -11.15 9.66
N GLY A 219 1.86 -10.68 8.49
CA GLY A 219 0.69 -9.81 8.37
C GLY A 219 -0.58 -10.48 8.92
N THR A 220 -0.84 -11.72 8.51
CA THR A 220 -1.96 -12.53 9.02
C THR A 220 -1.87 -12.71 10.53
N TYR A 221 -0.70 -13.08 11.03
CA TYR A 221 -0.49 -13.26 12.46
C TYR A 221 -0.83 -11.99 13.25
N ARG A 222 -0.33 -10.83 12.82
CA ARG A 222 -0.60 -9.53 13.48
C ARG A 222 -2.07 -9.15 13.46
N MET A 223 -2.76 -9.37 12.34
CA MET A 223 -4.19 -9.12 12.24
C MET A 223 -5.01 -10.10 13.09
N LEU A 224 -4.62 -11.38 13.12
CA LEU A 224 -5.29 -12.40 13.93
C LEU A 224 -5.11 -12.14 15.43
N GLN A 225 -3.92 -11.70 15.86
CA GLN A 225 -3.70 -11.28 17.25
C GLN A 225 -4.73 -10.22 17.68
N MET A 226 -4.96 -9.21 16.84
CA MET A 226 -5.97 -8.19 17.11
C MET A 226 -7.38 -8.79 17.23
N VAL A 227 -7.75 -9.67 16.30
CA VAL A 227 -9.08 -10.30 16.28
C VAL A 227 -9.30 -11.12 17.54
N LEU A 228 -8.30 -11.90 17.98
CA LEU A 228 -8.40 -12.73 19.17
C LEU A 228 -8.52 -11.89 20.46
N VAL A 229 -7.80 -10.78 20.55
CA VAL A 229 -7.83 -9.89 21.73
C VAL A 229 -9.16 -9.13 21.83
N ASN A 230 -9.77 -8.79 20.69
CA ASN A 230 -10.93 -7.90 20.61
C ASN A 230 -12.21 -8.59 20.17
N PHE A 231 -12.24 -9.94 20.11
CA PHE A 231 -13.34 -10.70 19.53
C PHE A 231 -14.70 -10.39 20.18
N THR A 232 -14.71 -10.20 21.51
CA THR A 232 -15.94 -9.96 22.28
C THR A 232 -16.45 -8.53 22.15
N ASP A 233 -15.54 -7.57 22.03
CA ASP A 233 -15.86 -6.14 22.11
C ASP A 233 -16.08 -5.53 20.71
N HIS A 234 -15.45 -6.13 19.69
CA HIS A 234 -15.43 -5.66 18.31
C HIS A 234 -15.76 -6.78 17.32
N LEU A 235 -16.91 -7.44 17.52
CA LEU A 235 -17.36 -8.60 16.74
C LEU A 235 -17.45 -8.30 15.22
N GLY A 236 -17.92 -7.10 14.85
CA GLY A 236 -18.03 -6.70 13.44
C GLY A 236 -16.68 -6.66 12.72
N PHE A 237 -15.63 -6.20 13.40
CA PHE A 237 -14.27 -6.21 12.87
C PHE A 237 -13.76 -7.65 12.68
N SER A 238 -14.01 -8.50 13.66
CA SER A 238 -13.59 -9.91 13.65
C SER A 238 -14.26 -10.69 12.50
N ILE A 239 -15.57 -10.51 12.32
CA ILE A 239 -16.32 -11.11 11.22
C ILE A 239 -15.78 -10.59 9.88
N PHE A 240 -15.57 -9.29 9.76
CA PHE A 240 -15.00 -8.71 8.55
C PHE A 240 -13.66 -9.37 8.20
N PHE A 241 -12.72 -9.47 9.16
CA PHE A 241 -11.42 -10.09 8.91
C PHE A 241 -11.52 -11.54 8.44
N PHE A 242 -12.35 -12.37 9.10
CA PHE A 242 -12.47 -13.77 8.71
C PHE A 242 -13.20 -13.99 7.37
N VAL A 243 -14.19 -13.16 7.06
CA VAL A 243 -15.00 -13.29 5.84
C VAL A 243 -14.29 -12.70 4.62
N THR A 244 -13.54 -11.61 4.77
CA THR A 244 -12.92 -10.90 3.64
C THR A 244 -11.40 -11.00 3.66
N GLY A 245 -10.77 -10.74 4.80
CA GLY A 245 -9.31 -10.72 4.93
C GLY A 245 -8.67 -12.08 4.71
N ALA A 246 -9.11 -13.11 5.44
CA ALA A 246 -8.52 -14.44 5.35
C ALA A 246 -8.63 -15.07 3.94
N PRO A 247 -9.78 -15.01 3.23
CA PRO A 247 -9.85 -15.49 1.85
C PRO A 247 -8.94 -14.74 0.89
N LEU A 248 -8.84 -13.40 0.99
CA LEU A 248 -7.94 -12.61 0.15
C LEU A 248 -6.48 -12.98 0.38
N LEU A 249 -6.08 -13.25 1.62
CA LEU A 249 -4.74 -13.73 1.96
C LEU A 249 -4.45 -15.11 1.36
N ILE A 250 -5.42 -16.02 1.38
CA ILE A 250 -5.31 -17.33 0.74
C ILE A 250 -5.16 -17.19 -0.78
N PHE A 251 -5.97 -16.35 -1.41
CA PHE A 251 -5.84 -16.08 -2.85
C PHE A 251 -4.49 -15.48 -3.20
N ARG A 252 -4.03 -14.50 -2.41
CA ARG A 252 -2.70 -13.91 -2.55
C ARG A 252 -1.59 -14.94 -2.44
N GLN A 253 -1.67 -15.87 -1.49
CA GLN A 253 -0.68 -16.94 -1.38
C GLN A 253 -0.78 -17.95 -2.54
N LYS A 254 -1.99 -18.27 -2.99
CA LYS A 254 -2.20 -19.13 -4.16
C LYS A 254 -1.53 -18.52 -5.40
N GLU A 255 -1.67 -17.21 -5.61
CA GLU A 255 -1.01 -16.50 -6.71
C GLU A 255 0.51 -16.68 -6.67
N VAL A 256 1.16 -16.59 -5.51
CA VAL A 256 2.62 -16.83 -5.39
C VAL A 256 3.02 -18.22 -5.89
N HIS A 257 2.17 -19.23 -5.64
CA HIS A 257 2.45 -20.60 -6.06
C HIS A 257 2.20 -20.83 -7.55
N THR A 258 1.25 -20.12 -8.14
CA THR A 258 0.90 -20.22 -9.57
C THR A 258 1.55 -19.15 -10.43
N ALA A 259 2.32 -18.23 -9.84
CA ALA A 259 2.88 -17.07 -10.53
C ALA A 259 3.92 -17.50 -11.56
N GLU A 260 3.59 -17.23 -12.81
CA GLU A 260 4.52 -17.20 -13.94
C GLU A 260 4.79 -15.74 -14.29
N LYS A 261 6.04 -15.38 -14.61
CA LYS A 261 6.36 -14.00 -14.98
C LYS A 261 5.64 -13.68 -16.30
N PRO A 262 4.91 -12.54 -16.40
CA PRO A 262 4.41 -12.08 -17.68
C PRO A 262 5.58 -11.77 -18.61
N ALA A 263 5.46 -12.15 -19.89
CA ALA A 263 6.44 -11.77 -20.90
C ALA A 263 6.49 -10.25 -21.04
N SER A 264 7.67 -9.64 -20.98
CA SER A 264 7.76 -8.20 -21.22
C SER A 264 7.34 -7.86 -22.66
N GLY A 265 6.53 -6.81 -22.81
CA GLY A 265 6.20 -6.26 -24.13
C GLY A 265 7.33 -5.41 -24.72
N VAL A 266 8.52 -5.42 -24.12
CA VAL A 266 9.68 -4.68 -24.62
C VAL A 266 10.26 -5.50 -25.78
N PRO A 267 10.27 -4.97 -27.02
CA PRO A 267 10.86 -5.69 -28.14
C PRO A 267 12.32 -5.98 -27.81
N GLU A 268 12.68 -7.26 -27.87
CA GLU A 268 14.06 -7.72 -27.77
C GLU A 268 14.86 -6.94 -28.81
N LYS A 269 15.71 -6.02 -28.35
CA LYS A 269 16.62 -5.33 -29.27
C LYS A 269 17.60 -6.40 -29.72
N THR A 270 17.35 -6.98 -30.90
CA THR A 270 18.33 -7.78 -31.65
C THR A 270 19.63 -6.97 -31.69
N ALA A 271 20.64 -7.51 -31.00
CA ALA A 271 21.99 -6.96 -30.93
C ALA A 271 22.68 -7.05 -32.29
#